data_AF-A0A960D5H9-F1
#
_entry.id   AF-A0A960D5H9-F1
#
_cell.length_a   1.000
_cell.length_b   1.000
_cell.length_c   1.000
_cell.angle_alpha   90.00
_cell.angle_beta   90.00
_cell.angle_gamma   90.00
#
_symmetry.space_group_name_H-M   'P 1'
#
loop_
_entity.id
_entity.type
_entity.pdbx_description
1 polymer ?
#
loop_
_entity_poly.entity_id
_entity_poly.type
_entity_poly.pdbx_seq_one_letter_code
_entity_poly.pdbx_strand_id
1 'polypeptide(L)' 'MASTDAASTTETKSVRERLIDAAEGCLRAKGIRATTVSEVAEAAGVSRGWLYRHYPDKASLLGAAIVRLNEA' A
#
# COMPACT_ATOMS: atom_id res chain seq x y z
N MET A 1 12.05 12.21 -26.48
CA MET A 1 10.72 12.75 -26.11
C MET A 1 9.67 11.73 -26.53
N ALA A 2 9.54 10.68 -25.72
CA ALA A 2 8.60 9.55 -25.84
C ALA A 2 8.38 9.09 -24.38
N SER A 3 7.19 8.82 -23.87
CA SER A 3 6.01 8.28 -24.53
C SER A 3 4.73 8.92 -23.99
N THR A 4 3.83 9.21 -24.92
CA THR A 4 2.40 9.19 -24.68
C THR A 4 1.98 7.73 -24.54
N ASP A 5 1.33 7.37 -23.44
CA ASP A 5 0.10 6.60 -23.61
C ASP A 5 -0.95 7.08 -22.61
N ALA A 6 -2.01 7.63 -23.18
CA ALA A 6 -3.23 8.03 -22.52
C ALA A 6 -4.27 6.96 -22.85
N ALA A 7 -4.31 5.88 -22.08
CA ALA A 7 -5.50 5.04 -21.89
C ALA A 7 -5.20 3.94 -20.86
N SER A 8 -5.84 3.97 -19.71
CA SER A 8 -6.14 2.74 -18.97
C SER A 8 -7.49 2.93 -18.30
N THR A 9 -8.52 2.50 -19.02
CA THR A 9 -9.80 1.98 -18.51
C THR A 9 -9.67 1.60 -17.05
N THR A 10 -10.48 2.21 -16.16
CA THR A 10 -10.63 1.93 -14.73
C THR A 10 -10.04 0.59 -14.27
N GLU A 11 -8.71 0.51 -14.15
CA GLU A 11 -8.02 -0.66 -13.64
C GLU A 11 -8.42 -0.70 -12.17
N THR A 12 -9.29 -1.65 -11.83
CA THR A 12 -9.73 -1.82 -10.45
C THR A 12 -8.51 -2.25 -9.66
N LYS A 13 -7.82 -1.28 -9.06
CA LYS A 13 -6.62 -1.51 -8.24
C LYS A 13 -6.87 -2.71 -7.36
N SER A 14 -5.99 -3.68 -7.45
CA SER A 14 -6.09 -4.89 -6.66
C SER A 14 -6.12 -4.52 -5.18
N VAL A 15 -6.75 -5.37 -4.37
CA VAL A 15 -6.79 -5.17 -2.92
C VAL A 15 -5.37 -5.02 -2.33
N ARG A 16 -4.39 -5.72 -2.93
CA ARG A 16 -2.98 -5.62 -2.57
C ARG A 16 -2.40 -4.24 -2.90
N GLU A 17 -2.64 -3.70 -4.09
CA GLU A 17 -2.16 -2.37 -4.47
C GLU A 17 -2.76 -1.28 -3.59
N ARG A 18 -4.07 -1.35 -3.30
CA ARG A 18 -4.71 -0.40 -2.37
C ARG A 18 -4.07 -0.45 -0.98
N LEU A 19 -3.67 -1.64 -0.53
CA LEU A 19 -2.98 -1.82 0.74
C LEU A 19 -1.60 -1.16 0.76
N ILE A 20 -0.82 -1.33 -0.31
CA ILE A 20 0.50 -0.73 -0.42
C ILE A 20 0.40 0.79 -0.61
N ASP A 21 -0.55 1.27 -1.42
CA ASP A 21 -0.85 2.71 -1.57
C ASP A 21 -1.17 3.35 -0.21
N ALA A 22 -2.03 2.70 0.58
CA ALA A 22 -2.36 3.16 1.94
C ALA A 22 -1.14 3.14 2.87
N ALA A 23 -0.35 2.07 2.83
CA ALA A 23 0.86 1.95 3.63
C ALA A 23 1.86 3.06 3.31
N GLU A 24 2.07 3.37 2.03
CA GLU A 24 2.93 4.47 1.59
C GLU A 24 2.42 5.82 2.03
N GLY A 25 1.12 6.07 1.90
CA GLY A 25 0.50 7.30 2.38
C GLY A 25 0.78 7.51 3.87
N CYS A 26 0.56 6.48 4.69
CA CYS A 26 0.87 6.53 6.12
C CYS A 26 2.36 6.72 6.39
N LEU A 27 3.23 6.01 5.67
CA LEU A 27 4.69 6.14 5.80
C LEU A 27 5.18 7.55 5.47
N ARG A 28 4.69 8.16 4.38
CA ARG A 28 5.03 9.54 4.01
C ARG A 28 4.51 10.57 4.99
N ALA A 29 3.32 10.35 5.56
CA ALA A 29 2.70 11.30 6.47
C ALA A 29 3.35 11.33 7.87
N LYS A 30 3.74 10.17 8.42
CA LYS A 30 4.16 10.08 9.83
C LYS A 30 5.28 9.08 10.12
N GLY A 31 5.81 8.41 9.10
CA GLY A 31 6.92 7.48 9.23
C GLY A 31 6.58 6.13 9.85
N ILE A 32 7.58 5.23 9.83
CA ILE A 32 7.43 3.80 10.17
C ILE A 32 6.90 3.56 11.59
N ARG A 33 7.40 4.31 12.58
CA ARG A 33 7.06 4.08 13.99
C ARG A 33 5.59 4.38 14.27
N ALA A 34 5.05 5.44 13.69
CA ALA A 34 3.69 5.90 13.92
C ALA A 34 2.63 5.17 13.05
N THR A 35 3.03 4.55 11.94
CA THR A 35 2.12 3.76 11.09
C THR A 35 1.68 2.47 11.77
N THR A 36 0.39 2.15 11.72
CA THR A 36 -0.15 0.89 12.27
C THR A 36 -0.81 0.04 11.18
N VAL A 37 -0.83 -1.28 11.39
CA VAL A 37 -1.48 -2.22 10.47
C VAL A 37 -2.99 -1.95 10.35
N SER A 38 -3.63 -1.52 11.44
CA SER A 38 -5.08 -1.27 11.45
C SER A 38 -5.44 -0.04 10.63
N GLU A 39 -4.69 1.05 10.79
CA GLU A 39 -4.86 2.27 9.99
C GLU A 39 -4.63 2.03 8.50
N VAL A 40 -3.61 1.23 8.14
CA VAL A 40 -3.38 0.86 6.73
C VAL A 40 -4.56 0.04 6.20
N ALA A 41 -5.10 -0.90 6.98
CA ALA A 41 -6.28 -1.67 6.57
C ALA A 41 -7.51 -0.78 6.36
N GLU A 42 -7.73 0.18 7.25
CA GLU A 42 -8.81 1.16 7.18
C GLU A 42 -8.66 2.06 5.94
N ALA A 43 -7.48 2.65 5.75
CA ALA A 43 -7.17 3.49 4.60
C ALA A 43 -7.27 2.72 3.27
N ALA A 44 -6.91 1.44 3.27
CA ALA A 44 -7.05 0.56 2.11
C ALA A 44 -8.48 0.03 1.92
N GLY A 45 -9.41 0.25 2.86
CA GLY A 45 -10.77 -0.28 2.79
C GLY A 45 -10.82 -1.81 2.76
N VAL A 46 -10.01 -2.47 3.61
CA VAL A 46 -9.97 -3.93 3.73
C VAL A 46 -10.17 -4.37 5.17
N SER A 47 -10.62 -5.60 5.38
CA SER A 47 -10.67 -6.16 6.73
C SER A 47 -9.27 -6.51 7.22
N ARG A 48 -9.06 -6.39 8.54
CA ARG A 48 -7.80 -6.83 9.17
C ARG A 48 -7.51 -8.31 8.90
N GLY A 49 -8.53 -9.16 8.83
CA GLY A 49 -8.36 -10.59 8.53
C GLY A 49 -7.82 -10.84 7.12
N TRP A 50 -8.27 -10.06 6.13
CA TRP A 50 -7.71 -10.11 4.78
C TRP A 50 -6.25 -9.65 4.77
N LEU A 51 -5.95 -8.55 5.48
CA LEU A 51 -4.59 -8.04 5.62
C LEU A 51 -3.67 -9.10 6.23
N TYR A 52 -4.02 -9.67 7.38
CA TYR A 52 -3.19 -10.66 8.07
C TYR A 52 -2.95 -11.94 7.26
N ARG A 53 -3.84 -12.28 6.32
CA ARG A 53 -3.65 -13.38 5.39
C ARG A 53 -2.54 -13.11 4.36
N HIS A 54 -2.25 -11.85 4.05
CA HIS A 54 -1.19 -11.45 3.12
C HIS A 54 0.07 -10.96 3.83
N TYR A 55 -0.09 -10.25 4.95
CA TYR A 55 1.00 -9.66 5.72
C TYR A 55 0.82 -10.08 7.18
N PRO A 56 1.57 -11.09 7.65
CA PRO A 56 1.38 -11.64 8.99
C PRO A 56 1.75 -10.64 10.09
N ASP A 57 2.61 -9.67 9.79
CA ASP A 57 3.04 -8.64 10.72
C ASP A 57 3.22 -7.26 10.07
N LYS A 58 3.42 -6.26 10.93
CA LYS A 58 3.68 -4.86 10.53
C LYS A 58 4.94 -4.75 9.66
N ALA A 59 5.99 -5.51 9.95
CA ALA A 59 7.27 -5.40 9.25
C ALA A 59 7.15 -5.87 7.80
N SER A 60 6.40 -6.94 7.55
CA SER A 60 6.11 -7.49 6.23
C SER A 60 5.31 -6.50 5.38
N LEU A 61 4.28 -5.89 5.98
CA LEU A 61 3.45 -4.88 5.31
C LEU A 61 4.27 -3.63 4.95
N LEU A 62 4.96 -3.05 5.94
CA LEU A 62 5.72 -1.83 5.73
C LEU A 62 6.97 -2.07 4.87
N GLY A 63 7.58 -3.26 4.98
CA GLY A 63 8.70 -3.66 4.13
C GLY A 63 8.31 -3.68 2.66
N ALA A 64 7.16 -4.29 2.32
CA ALA A 64 6.66 -4.28 0.95
C ALA A 64 6.40 -2.85 0.42
N ALA A 65 5.86 -1.97 1.26
CA ALA A 65 5.68 -0.57 0.90
C ALA A 65 7.00 0.19 0.74
N ILE A 66 8.00 -0.07 1.60
CA ILE A 66 9.33 0.55 1.51
C ILE A 66 10.07 0.10 0.25
N VAL A 67 9.99 -1.18 -0.11
CA VAL A 67 10.58 -1.69 -1.36
C VAL A 67 9.99 -0.94 -2.55
N ARG A 68 8.65 -0.80 -2.61
CA ARG A 68 7.99 -0.06 -3.68
C ARG A 68 8.38 1.42 -3.70
N LEU A 69 8.50 2.06 -2.54
CA LEU A 69 8.96 3.45 -2.43
C LEU A 69 10.40 3.66 -2.94
N ASN A 70 11.24 2.62 -2.92
CA ASN A 70 12.62 2.69 -3.40
C ASN A 70 12.74 2.39 -4.90
N GLU A 71 11.73 1.74 -5.49
CA GLU A 71 11.66 1.43 -6.93
C GLU A 71 10.96 2.51 -7.76
N ALA A 72 10.34 3.51 -7.11
CA ALA A 72 9.61 4.62 -7.72
C ALA A 72 10.41 5.93 -7.73
#